data_AF-A0A0H5QM61-F1
#
_entry.id   AF-A0A0H5QM61-F1
#
_cell.length_a   1.000
_cell.length_b   1.000
_cell.length_c   1.000
_cell.angle_alpha   90.00
_cell.angle_beta   90.00
_cell.angle_gamma   90.00
#
_symmetry.space_group_name_H-M   'P 1'
#
loop_
_entity.id
_entity.type
_entity.pdbx_description
1 polymer ?
#
loop_
_entity_poly.entity_id
_entity_poly.type
_entity_poly.pdbx_seq_one_letter_code
_entity_poly.pdbx_strand_id
1 'polypeptide(L)'
;MMSEKIDDTLKEKHGKEASVLNIGPAGEKKVLLAAIMNDKDRAAGRSGVGAVMGSKKLKAIVVKASRKKLDIIHDEEALKAANKRSMEILKANPVTGSGLRDLGTAVLVNIVNNIGCFPTNNWQGAYYPQGDDISGESQDLYASG
;
A
#
# COMPACT_ATOMS: atom_id res chain seq x y z
N MET A 1 -6.46 -20.53 -1.83
CA MET A 1 -7.36 -19.42 -1.41
C MET A 1 -6.69 -18.09 -1.71
N MET A 2 -7.42 -17.09 -2.21
CA MET A 2 -6.88 -15.74 -2.48
C MET A 2 -6.58 -14.97 -1.19
N SER A 3 -5.67 -14.00 -1.29
CA SER A 3 -5.18 -13.19 -0.16
C SER A 3 -6.32 -12.55 0.64
N GLU A 4 -7.23 -11.84 -0.04
CA GLU A 4 -8.34 -11.13 0.59
C GLU A 4 -9.27 -12.06 1.38
N LYS A 5 -9.59 -13.23 0.80
CA LYS A 5 -10.43 -14.22 1.48
C LYS A 5 -9.75 -14.80 2.73
N ILE A 6 -8.41 -14.91 2.73
CA ILE A 6 -7.64 -15.31 3.91
C ILE A 6 -7.72 -14.23 4.99
N ASP A 7 -7.59 -12.96 4.61
CA ASP A 7 -7.73 -11.80 5.50
C ASP A 7 -9.10 -11.82 6.20
N ASP A 8 -10.18 -11.92 5.43
CA ASP A 8 -11.56 -11.96 5.95
C ASP A 8 -11.78 -13.14 6.88
N THR A 9 -11.40 -14.36 6.45
CA THR A 9 -11.58 -15.58 7.25
C THR A 9 -10.84 -15.50 8.58
N LEU A 10 -9.62 -14.94 8.59
CA LEU A 10 -8.82 -14.84 9.81
C LEU A 10 -9.32 -13.73 10.74
N LYS A 11 -9.81 -12.60 10.20
CA LYS A 11 -10.45 -11.54 11.00
C LYS A 11 -11.79 -11.99 11.58
N GLU A 12 -12.59 -12.75 10.85
CA GLU A 12 -13.82 -13.36 11.40
C GLU A 12 -13.51 -14.28 12.58
N LYS A 13 -12.42 -15.07 12.48
CA LYS A 13 -12.01 -16.01 13.52
C LYS A 13 -11.36 -15.35 14.74
N HIS A 14 -10.55 -14.31 14.54
CA HIS A 14 -9.69 -13.74 15.58
C HIS A 14 -10.09 -12.34 16.06
N GLY A 15 -11.08 -11.72 15.40
CA GLY A 15 -11.56 -10.37 15.67
C GLY A 15 -11.24 -9.41 14.53
N LYS A 16 -12.17 -8.49 14.23
CA LYS A 16 -12.04 -7.50 13.16
C LYS A 16 -10.90 -6.52 13.38
N GLU A 17 -10.46 -6.36 14.62
CA GLU A 17 -9.33 -5.53 15.05
C GLU A 17 -7.96 -6.20 14.86
N ALA A 18 -7.92 -7.47 14.46
CA ALA A 18 -6.66 -8.13 14.16
C ALA A 18 -6.10 -7.64 12.81
N SER A 19 -4.79 -7.47 12.71
CA SER A 19 -4.09 -7.29 11.44
C SER A 19 -3.60 -8.64 10.93
N VAL A 20 -3.72 -8.85 9.62
CA VAL A 20 -3.34 -10.11 8.98
C VAL A 20 -2.27 -9.85 7.92
N LEU A 21 -1.16 -10.58 8.01
CA LEU A 21 -0.16 -10.73 6.96
C LEU A 21 -0.36 -12.10 6.33
N ASN A 22 -0.47 -12.20 5.01
CA ASN A 22 -0.68 -13.49 4.36
C ASN A 22 -0.06 -13.58 2.96
N ILE A 23 0.01 -14.81 2.43
CA ILE A 23 0.39 -15.07 1.05
C ILE A 23 -0.76 -15.73 0.28
N GLY A 24 -0.93 -15.35 -0.98
CA GLY A 24 -1.83 -16.03 -1.92
C GLY A 24 -1.19 -17.25 -2.60
N PRO A 25 -1.84 -17.80 -3.64
CA PRO A 25 -1.32 -18.96 -4.38
C PRO A 25 0.07 -18.76 -4.99
N ALA A 26 0.43 -17.52 -5.35
CA ALA A 26 1.76 -17.19 -5.85
C ALA A 26 2.86 -17.48 -4.81
N GLY A 27 2.63 -17.14 -3.53
CA GLY A 27 3.55 -17.45 -2.45
C GLY A 27 3.63 -18.96 -2.18
N GLU A 28 2.48 -19.65 -2.15
CA GLU A 28 2.44 -21.12 -1.98
C GLU A 28 3.24 -21.86 -3.06
N LYS A 29 3.15 -21.38 -4.31
CA LYS A 29 3.88 -21.92 -5.46
C LYS A 29 5.30 -21.36 -5.61
N LYS A 30 5.77 -20.51 -4.69
CA LYS A 30 7.11 -19.90 -4.68
C LYS A 30 7.44 -19.12 -5.96
N VAL A 31 6.45 -18.41 -6.52
CA VAL A 31 6.68 -17.49 -7.65
C VAL A 31 7.66 -16.40 -7.22
N LEU A 32 8.73 -16.15 -7.97
CA LEU A 32 9.83 -15.26 -7.57
C LEU A 32 9.41 -13.80 -7.33
N LEU A 33 8.25 -13.40 -7.85
CA LEU A 33 7.65 -12.07 -7.66
C LEU A 33 6.47 -12.09 -6.66
N ALA A 34 6.30 -13.16 -5.89
CA ALA A 34 5.21 -13.26 -4.92
C ALA A 34 5.37 -12.25 -3.78
N ALA A 35 4.28 -11.54 -3.49
CA ALA A 35 4.16 -10.58 -2.40
C ALA A 35 3.71 -11.24 -1.09
N ILE A 36 3.96 -10.55 0.03
CA ILE A 36 3.18 -10.69 1.26
C ILE A 36 2.16 -9.56 1.26
N MET A 37 0.89 -9.90 1.44
CA MET A 37 -0.21 -8.94 1.51
C MET A 37 -0.61 -8.70 2.96
N ASN A 38 -1.00 -7.49 3.29
CA ASN A 38 -1.48 -7.08 4.61
C ASN A 38 -2.79 -6.30 4.48
N ASP A 39 -3.78 -6.67 5.30
CA ASP A 39 -5.05 -5.96 5.41
C ASP A 39 -5.70 -5.70 4.03
N LYS A 40 -5.64 -6.73 3.18
CA LYS A 40 -6.09 -6.80 1.77
C LYS A 40 -5.23 -6.07 0.75
N ASP A 41 -4.90 -4.79 0.96
CA ASP A 41 -4.40 -3.90 -0.08
C ASP A 41 -2.93 -3.45 0.08
N ARG A 42 -2.34 -3.61 1.28
CA ARG A 42 -0.92 -3.29 1.50
C ARG A 42 -0.05 -4.45 1.05
N ALA A 43 1.04 -4.15 0.34
CA ALA A 43 1.92 -5.17 -0.22
C ALA A 43 3.39 -4.94 0.12
N ALA A 44 4.03 -5.93 0.76
CA ALA A 44 5.47 -6.14 0.62
C ALA A 44 5.70 -6.87 -0.71
N GLY A 45 5.72 -6.11 -1.80
CA GLY A 45 5.44 -6.64 -3.15
C GLY A 45 6.63 -7.10 -3.99
N ARG A 46 7.87 -6.79 -3.60
CA ARG A 46 9.07 -7.05 -4.42
C ARG A 46 10.02 -8.05 -3.76
N SER A 47 11.09 -8.41 -4.48
CA SER A 47 12.18 -9.31 -4.04
C SER A 47 11.76 -10.71 -3.59
N GLY A 48 10.56 -11.18 -3.94
CA GLY A 48 10.12 -12.56 -3.70
C GLY A 48 9.87 -12.91 -2.24
N VAL A 49 9.61 -11.92 -1.39
CA VAL A 49 9.38 -12.15 0.06
C VAL A 49 8.21 -13.10 0.34
N GLY A 50 7.18 -13.10 -0.52
CA GLY A 50 6.07 -14.05 -0.44
C GLY A 50 6.47 -15.48 -0.80
N ALA A 51 7.44 -15.66 -1.71
CA ALA A 51 7.98 -16.99 -2.03
C ALA A 51 8.80 -17.55 -0.88
N VAL A 52 9.56 -16.70 -0.18
CA VAL A 52 10.29 -17.09 1.04
C VAL A 52 9.32 -17.54 2.12
N MET A 53 8.25 -16.79 2.37
CA MET A 53 7.21 -17.18 3.34
C MET A 53 6.54 -18.51 2.97
N GLY A 54 6.21 -18.71 1.68
CA GLY A 54 5.64 -19.96 1.18
C GLY A 54 6.59 -21.15 1.25
N SER A 55 7.90 -20.94 1.03
CA SER A 55 8.91 -22.01 1.18
C SER A 55 8.99 -22.59 2.59
N LYS A 56 8.60 -21.78 3.59
CA LYS A 56 8.52 -22.16 5.01
C LYS A 56 7.17 -22.76 5.39
N LYS A 57 6.27 -22.98 4.41
CA LYS A 57 4.88 -23.44 4.62
C LYS A 57 4.09 -22.53 5.58
N LEU A 58 4.43 -21.24 5.65
CA LEU A 58 3.75 -20.27 6.50
C LEU A 58 2.67 -19.55 5.68
N LYS A 59 1.39 -19.77 6.02
CA LYS A 59 0.27 -19.21 5.24
C LYS A 59 -0.06 -17.77 5.62
N ALA A 60 -0.05 -17.47 6.91
CA ALA A 60 -0.40 -16.16 7.44
C ALA A 60 0.20 -15.95 8.84
N ILE A 61 0.31 -14.69 9.24
CA ILE A 61 0.56 -14.24 10.61
C ILE A 61 -0.60 -13.32 10.98
N VAL A 62 -1.24 -13.62 12.12
CA VAL A 62 -2.35 -12.80 12.66
C VAL A 62 -1.87 -12.15 13.93
N VAL A 63 -2.00 -10.83 14.02
CA VAL A 63 -1.59 -10.05 15.19
C VAL A 63 -2.80 -9.29 15.71
N LYS A 64 -3.09 -9.49 17.00
CA LYS A 64 -4.11 -8.73 17.73
C LYS A 64 -3.46 -8.13 18.97
N ALA A 65 -3.37 -6.81 19.00
CA ALA A 65 -2.83 -6.09 20.15
C ALA A 65 -3.91 -5.91 21.21
N SER A 66 -3.67 -6.38 22.43
CA SER A 66 -4.50 -6.05 23.60
C SER A 66 -4.10 -4.70 24.22
N ARG A 67 -2.88 -4.26 23.94
CA ARG A 67 -2.27 -3.06 24.49
C ARG A 67 -2.75 -1.82 23.74
N LYS A 68 -3.29 -0.83 24.48
CA LYS A 68 -3.89 0.39 23.91
C LYS A 68 -2.98 1.62 23.92
N LYS A 69 -1.88 1.60 24.68
CA LYS A 69 -0.93 2.72 24.78
C LYS A 69 0.50 2.21 24.76
N LEU A 70 1.38 2.97 24.12
CA LEU A 70 2.82 2.83 24.27
C LEU A 70 3.21 3.43 25.63
N ASP A 71 4.01 2.71 26.41
CA ASP A 71 4.43 3.03 27.80
C ASP A 71 5.95 3.27 27.88
N ILE A 72 6.67 3.07 26.77
CA ILE A 72 8.11 3.30 26.63
C ILE A 72 8.32 4.49 25.69
N ILE A 73 7.76 5.65 26.05
CA ILE A 73 8.04 6.91 25.35
C ILE A 73 8.93 7.73 26.29
N HIS A 74 10.18 7.94 25.90
CA HIS A 74 11.15 8.68 26.71
C HIS A 74 10.71 10.13 26.96
N ASP A 75 10.19 10.79 25.92
CA ASP A 75 9.70 12.17 25.98
C ASP A 75 8.44 12.31 25.13
N GLU A 76 7.28 12.28 25.78
CA GLU A 76 5.97 12.33 25.13
C GLU A 76 5.68 13.72 24.54
N GLU A 77 6.13 14.78 25.20
CA GLU A 77 5.89 16.16 24.75
C GLU A 77 6.75 16.49 23.54
N ALA A 78 8.01 16.05 23.51
CA ALA A 78 8.85 16.15 22.32
C ALA A 78 8.26 15.38 21.12
N LEU A 79 7.73 14.17 21.35
CA LEU A 79 7.07 13.39 20.31
C LEU A 79 5.83 14.09 19.75
N LYS A 80 4.97 14.62 20.63
CA LYS A 80 3.79 15.40 20.23
C LYS A 80 4.18 16.65 19.44
N ALA A 81 5.19 17.39 19.88
CA ALA A 81 5.70 18.56 19.19
C ALA A 81 6.25 18.22 17.80
N ALA A 82 7.05 17.14 17.68
CA ALA A 82 7.59 16.67 16.41
C ALA A 82 6.49 16.20 15.44
N ASN A 83 5.48 15.47 15.94
CA ASN A 83 4.34 15.06 15.14
C ASN A 83 3.57 16.27 14.61
N LYS A 84 3.21 17.22 15.50
CA LYS A 84 2.51 18.45 15.12
C LYS A 84 3.25 19.21 14.02
N ARG A 85 4.56 19.43 14.19
CA ARG A 85 5.41 20.11 13.19
C ARG A 85 5.43 19.34 11.86
N SER A 86 5.55 18.02 11.90
CA SER A 86 5.55 17.20 10.69
C SER A 86 4.23 17.30 9.93
N MET A 87 3.11 17.27 10.66
CA MET A 87 1.77 17.40 10.07
C MET A 87 1.55 18.80 9.47
N GLU A 88 2.07 19.86 10.09
CA GLU A 88 2.02 21.22 9.54
C GLU A 88 2.79 21.32 8.22
N ILE A 89 4.01 20.75 8.16
CA ILE A 89 4.83 20.71 6.93
C ILE A 89 4.11 19.93 5.82
N LEU A 90 3.56 18.75 6.13
CA LEU A 90 2.85 17.92 5.15
C LEU A 90 1.59 18.61 4.61
N LYS A 91 0.86 19.34 5.45
CA LYS A 91 -0.34 20.08 5.04
C LYS A 91 -0.01 21.31 4.19
N ALA A 92 1.09 22.00 4.49
CA ALA A 92 1.51 23.20 3.76
C ALA A 92 2.11 22.88 2.38
N ASN A 93 2.56 21.65 2.14
CA ASN A 93 3.14 21.24 0.87
C ASN A 93 2.04 20.86 -0.15
N PRO A 94 2.01 21.44 -1.37
CA PRO A 94 0.97 21.15 -2.36
C PRO A 94 0.89 19.68 -2.81
N VAL A 95 2.01 18.96 -2.84
CA VAL A 95 2.02 17.54 -3.24
C VAL A 95 1.39 16.67 -2.16
N THR A 96 1.79 16.84 -0.89
CA THR A 96 1.29 15.99 0.21
C THR A 96 -0.01 16.48 0.82
N GLY A 97 -0.34 17.77 0.68
CA GLY A 97 -1.53 18.42 1.26
C GLY A 97 -2.75 18.42 0.35
N SER A 98 -2.58 18.42 -0.97
CA SER A 98 -3.67 18.29 -1.95
C SER A 98 -3.44 17.17 -2.94
N GLY A 99 -2.39 17.20 -3.76
CA GLY A 99 -2.22 16.26 -4.89
C GLY A 99 -2.36 14.77 -4.53
N LEU A 100 -1.57 14.29 -3.58
CA LEU A 100 -1.64 12.89 -3.11
C LEU A 100 -2.90 12.59 -2.29
N ARG A 101 -3.50 13.61 -1.66
CA ARG A 101 -4.72 13.44 -0.85
C ARG A 101 -5.93 13.25 -1.75
N ASP A 102 -6.01 14.03 -2.82
CA ASP A 102 -7.17 14.09 -3.70
C ASP A 102 -7.11 12.98 -4.77
N LEU A 103 -5.93 12.67 -5.30
CA LEU A 103 -5.77 11.75 -6.45
C LEU A 103 -4.91 10.50 -6.16
N GLY A 104 -4.41 10.36 -4.92
CA GLY A 104 -3.48 9.29 -4.57
C GLY A 104 -2.16 9.36 -5.36
N THR A 105 -1.42 8.25 -5.42
CA THR A 105 -0.17 8.18 -6.20
C THR A 105 -0.41 8.27 -7.72
N ALA A 106 -1.65 8.03 -8.16
CA ALA A 106 -2.04 8.09 -9.57
C ALA A 106 -1.96 9.51 -10.16
N VAL A 107 -1.85 10.57 -9.34
CA VAL A 107 -1.51 11.93 -9.79
C VAL A 107 -0.24 11.97 -10.67
N LEU A 108 0.67 11.02 -10.49
CA LEU A 108 1.90 10.94 -11.26
C LEU A 108 1.71 10.45 -12.69
N VAL A 109 0.58 9.83 -13.06
CA VAL A 109 0.37 9.30 -14.41
C VAL A 109 0.50 10.42 -15.45
N ASN A 110 -0.29 11.49 -15.32
CA ASN A 110 -0.25 12.62 -16.25
C ASN A 110 1.08 13.37 -16.19
N ILE A 111 1.64 13.56 -14.99
CA ILE A 111 2.94 14.23 -14.82
C ILE A 111 4.04 13.47 -15.56
N VAL A 112 4.18 12.16 -15.30
CA VAL A 112 5.23 11.32 -15.88
C VAL A 112 5.03 11.13 -17.39
N ASN A 113 3.78 11.06 -17.86
CA ASN A 113 3.47 11.00 -19.29
C ASN A 113 3.86 12.29 -20.02
N ASN A 114 3.49 13.45 -19.50
CA ASN A 114 3.76 14.74 -20.14
C ASN A 114 5.25 15.13 -20.15
N ILE A 115 6.05 14.66 -19.19
CA ILE A 115 7.52 14.86 -19.22
C ILE A 115 8.25 13.85 -20.11
N GLY A 116 7.53 12.94 -20.77
CA GLY A 116 8.12 11.93 -21.65
C GLY A 116 8.93 10.86 -20.90
N CYS A 117 8.42 10.38 -19.76
CA CYS A 117 9.05 9.35 -18.93
C CYS A 117 8.12 8.16 -18.60
N PHE A 118 6.96 8.06 -19.24
CA PHE A 118 5.97 7.03 -18.94
C PHE A 118 6.27 5.73 -19.68
N PRO A 119 6.51 4.60 -18.99
CA PRO A 119 6.95 3.37 -19.65
C PRO A 119 5.88 2.81 -20.59
N THR A 120 6.14 2.86 -21.90
CA THR A 120 5.21 2.35 -22.92
C THR A 120 5.86 1.22 -23.71
N ASN A 121 5.12 0.14 -23.94
CA ASN A 121 5.56 -1.02 -24.73
C ASN A 121 6.92 -1.57 -24.28
N ASN A 122 7.05 -1.92 -22.99
CA ASN A 122 8.31 -2.36 -22.38
C ASN A 122 9.47 -1.36 -22.58
N TRP A 123 9.20 -0.08 -22.27
CA TRP A 123 10.16 1.03 -22.40
C TRP A 123 10.64 1.34 -23.83
N GLN A 124 9.97 0.83 -24.86
CA GLN A 124 10.25 1.24 -26.25
C GLN A 124 9.75 2.66 -26.55
N GLY A 125 8.83 3.17 -25.72
CA GLY A 125 8.38 4.55 -25.73
C GLY A 125 8.33 5.11 -24.31
N ALA A 126 8.20 6.44 -24.24
CA ALA A 126 8.15 7.18 -22.98
C ALA A 126 6.89 8.07 -22.86
N TYR A 127 5.93 7.86 -23.75
CA TYR A 127 4.63 8.53 -23.81
C TYR A 127 3.57 7.50 -24.16
N TYR A 128 2.40 7.61 -23.55
CA TYR A 128 1.22 6.79 -23.85
C TYR A 128 0.06 7.71 -24.25
N PRO A 129 -0.44 7.63 -25.51
CA PRO A 129 -1.49 8.54 -25.98
C PRO A 129 -2.77 8.52 -25.15
N GLN A 130 -3.10 7.38 -24.53
CA GLN A 130 -4.25 7.20 -23.64
C GLN A 130 -3.87 7.26 -22.15
N GLY A 131 -2.82 8.00 -21.80
CA GLY A 131 -2.38 8.16 -20.40
C GLY A 131 -3.47 8.74 -19.49
N ASP A 132 -4.25 9.68 -20.02
CA ASP A 132 -5.33 10.34 -19.28
C ASP A 132 -6.41 9.35 -18.82
N ASP A 133 -6.68 8.28 -19.58
CA ASP A 133 -7.69 7.26 -19.27
C ASP A 133 -7.36 6.45 -18.00
N ILE A 134 -6.08 6.41 -17.62
CA ILE A 134 -5.59 5.68 -16.43
C ILE A 134 -5.05 6.61 -15.34
N SER A 135 -5.29 7.93 -15.48
CA SER A 135 -4.85 8.96 -14.55
C SER A 135 -5.60 8.94 -13.22
N GLY A 136 -5.07 9.65 -12.22
CA GLY A 136 -5.77 9.82 -10.94
C GLY A 136 -7.09 10.58 -11.12
N GLU A 137 -7.11 11.57 -12.00
CA GLU A 137 -8.27 12.39 -12.34
C GLU A 137 -9.41 11.52 -12.94
N SER A 138 -9.07 10.59 -13.84
CA SER A 138 -10.06 9.64 -14.38
C SER A 138 -10.56 8.65 -13.34
N GLN A 139 -9.69 8.19 -12.43
CA GLN A 139 -10.08 7.25 -11.37
C GLN A 139 -11.01 7.90 -10.32
N ASP A 140 -10.80 9.18 -9.99
CA ASP A 140 -11.66 9.91 -9.05
C ASP A 140 -13.12 10.01 -9.54
N LEU A 141 -13.31 10.17 -10.85
CA LEU A 141 -14.64 10.15 -11.48
C LEU A 141 -15.38 8.81 -11.31
N TYR A 142 -14.64 7.70 -11.26
CA TYR A 142 -15.22 6.36 -11.02
C TYR A 142 -15.48 6.07 -9.54
N ALA A 143 -14.70 6.68 -8.63
CA ALA A 143 -14.85 6.50 -7.19
C ALA A 143 -16.00 7.34 -6.60
N SER A 144 -16.44 8.38 -7.32
CA SER A 144 -17.49 9.32 -6.91
C SER A 144 -18.90 9.01 -7.46
N GLY A 145 -19.05 7.97 -8.29
CA GLY A 145 -20.33 7.46 -8.80
C GLY A 145 -20.77 6.19 -8.08
#